data_AF-A0A926VVT7-F1
#
_entry.id   AF-A0A926VVT7-F1
#
_cell.length_a   1.000
_cell.length_b   1.000
_cell.length_c   1.000
_cell.angle_alpha   90.00
_cell.angle_beta   90.00
_cell.angle_gamma   90.00
#
_symmetry.space_group_name_H-M   'P 1'
#
loop_
_entity.id
_entity.type
_entity.pdbx_description
1 polymer ?
#
loop_
_entity_poly.entity_id
_entity_poly.type
_entity_poly.pdbx_seq_one_letter_code
_entity_poly.pdbx_strand_id
1 'polypeptide(L)' 'MEKNQDTLLFRFASKSLKYFLLVLFGIAIAYVLSIGLGILHIIPILVYLLQQLLLPLGIILLCLITTVVIIESLR' A
#
# COMPACT_ATOMS: atom_id res chain seq x y z
N MET A 1 -26.32 -3.62 17.57
CA MET A 1 -26.41 -4.53 16.41
C MET A 1 -25.35 -4.07 15.42
N GLU A 2 -24.06 -4.35 15.68
CA GLU A 2 -22.95 -3.60 15.03
C GLU A 2 -21.76 -4.47 14.58
N LYS A 3 -21.83 -5.80 14.70
CA LYS A 3 -20.69 -6.69 14.40
C LYS A 3 -20.32 -6.81 12.91
N ASN A 4 -21.19 -6.35 12.00
CA ASN A 4 -20.99 -6.52 10.55
C ASN A 4 -20.09 -5.43 9.92
N GLN A 5 -19.95 -4.28 10.56
CA GLN A 5 -19.16 -3.16 10.02
C GLN A 5 -17.65 -3.39 10.24
N ASP A 6 -17.26 -3.90 11.41
CA ASP A 6 -15.87 -4.25 11.74
C ASP A 6 -15.28 -5.25 10.74
N THR A 7 -16.06 -6.27 10.39
CA THR A 7 -15.63 -7.34 9.48
C THR A 7 -15.46 -6.81 8.05
N LEU A 8 -16.28 -5.84 7.63
CA LEU A 8 -16.15 -5.20 6.33
C LEU A 8 -14.95 -4.26 6.27
N LEU A 9 -14.73 -3.42 7.30
CA LEU A 9 -13.58 -2.52 7.38
C LEU A 9 -12.26 -3.30 7.39
N PHE A 10 -12.18 -4.36 8.19
CA PHE A 10 -11.01 -5.24 8.22
C PHE A 10 -10.77 -5.93 6.87
N ARG A 11 -11.85 -6.35 6.20
CA ARG A 11 -11.77 -6.96 4.87
C ARG A 11 -11.34 -5.96 3.80
N PHE A 12 -11.78 -4.70 3.87
CA PHE A 12 -11.32 -3.61 3.01
C PHE A 12 -9.85 -3.29 3.26
N ALA A 13 -9.42 -3.27 4.52
CA ALA A 13 -8.02 -3.08 4.90
C ALA A 13 -7.12 -4.17 4.34
N SER A 14 -7.50 -5.43 4.56
CA SER A 14 -6.78 -6.59 4.01
C SER A 14 -6.75 -6.58 2.48
N LYS A 15 -7.86 -6.22 1.81
CA LYS A 15 -7.88 -6.05 0.35
C LYS A 15 -6.95 -4.94 -0.11
N SER A 16 -7.02 -3.77 0.52
CA SER A 16 -6.20 -2.61 0.18
C SER A 16 -4.71 -2.94 0.35
N LEU A 17 -4.35 -3.60 1.46
CA LEU A 17 -3.00 -4.07 1.71
C LEU A 17 -2.52 -5.07 0.65
N LYS A 18 -3.39 -6.01 0.24
CA LYS A 18 -3.05 -6.96 -0.83
C LYS A 18 -2.77 -6.26 -2.15
N TYR A 19 -3.62 -5.32 -2.55
CA TYR A 19 -3.38 -4.53 -3.77
C TYR A 19 -2.16 -3.63 -3.64
N PHE A 20 -1.90 -3.08 -2.46
CA PHE A 20 -0.70 -2.30 -2.16
C PHE A 20 0.58 -3.11 -2.37
N LEU A 21 0.69 -4.29 -1.76
CA LEU A 21 1.84 -5.17 -1.97
C LEU A 21 1.99 -5.56 -3.44
N LEU A 22 0.88 -5.78 -4.16
CA LEU A 22 0.92 -6.18 -5.57
C LEU A 22 1.45 -5.04 -6.46
N VAL A 23 1.04 -3.80 -6.19
CA VAL A 23 1.60 -2.60 -6.85
C VAL A 23 3.08 -2.44 -6.51
N LEU A 24 3.45 -2.60 -5.23
CA LEU A 24 4.84 -2.50 -4.78
C LEU A 24 5.73 -3.52 -5.48
N PHE A 25 5.24 -4.74 -5.61
CA PHE A 25 5.91 -5.83 -6.32
C PHE A 25 6.07 -5.53 -7.81
N GLY A 26 5.02 -4.99 -8.45
CA GLY A 26 5.10 -4.54 -9.85
C GLY A 26 6.17 -3.45 -10.06
N ILE A 27 6.25 -2.48 -9.14
CA ILE A 27 7.29 -1.44 -9.20
C ILE A 27 8.68 -2.02 -8.94
N ALA A 28 8.82 -2.96 -7.99
CA ALA A 28 10.09 -3.63 -7.72
C ALA A 28 10.58 -4.41 -8.95
N ILE A 29 9.69 -5.11 -9.67
CA ILE A 29 10.02 -5.79 -10.92
C ILE A 29 10.47 -4.78 -11.97
N ALA A 30 9.71 -3.69 -12.17
CA ALA A 30 10.07 -2.63 -13.13
C ALA A 30 11.45 -2.01 -12.81
N TYR A 31 11.76 -1.83 -11.52
CA TYR A 31 13.03 -1.32 -11.04
C TYR A 31 14.20 -2.28 -11.36
N VAL A 32 14.05 -3.56 -11.05
CA VAL A 32 15.06 -4.60 -11.38
C VAL A 32 15.27 -4.69 -12.90
N LEU A 33 14.19 -4.64 -13.68
CA LEU A 33 14.27 -4.63 -15.15
C LEU A 33 15.02 -3.40 -15.67
N SER A 34 14.73 -2.22 -15.12
CA SER A 34 15.39 -0.96 -15.52
C SER A 34 16.88 -0.94 -15.16
N ILE A 35 17.27 -1.53 -14.03
CA ILE A 35 18.67 -1.73 -13.67
C ILE A 35 19.34 -2.71 -14.65
N GLY A 36 18.68 -3.83 -14.94
CA GLY A 36 19.19 -4.84 -15.87
C GLY A 36 19.37 -4.33 -17.30
N LEU A 37 18.52 -3.39 -17.73
CA LEU A 37 18.63 -2.71 -19.02
C LEU A 37 19.72 -1.62 -19.03
N GLY A 38 20.36 -1.31 -17.90
CA GLY A 38 21.42 -0.30 -17.80
C GLY A 38 20.92 1.15 -17.97
N ILE A 39 19.60 1.38 -17.93
CA ILE A 39 18.99 2.68 -18.15
C ILE A 39 18.98 3.44 -16.81
N LEU A 40 20.17 3.91 -16.41
CA LEU A 40 20.40 4.55 -15.12
C LEU A 40 19.58 5.85 -14.93
N HIS A 41 19.19 6.50 -16.03
CA HIS A 41 18.43 7.74 -16.03
C HIS A 41 16.94 7.58 -15.66
N ILE A 42 16.37 6.38 -15.76
CA ILE A 42 14.95 6.13 -15.44
C ILE A 42 14.75 5.79 -13.96
N ILE A 43 15.82 5.36 -13.27
CA ILE A 43 15.83 5.04 -11.84
C ILE A 43 15.29 6.20 -10.97
N PRO A 44 15.76 7.47 -11.11
CA PRO A 44 15.26 8.56 -10.28
C PRO A 44 13.79 8.90 -10.55
N ILE A 45 13.33 8.79 -11.80
CA ILE A 45 11.91 9.00 -12.14
C ILE A 45 11.04 7.93 -11.47
N LEU A 46 11.51 6.68 -11.46
CA LEU A 46 10.77 5.55 -10.91
C LEU A 46 10.73 5.60 -9.39
N VAL A 47 11.83 6.01 -8.75
CA VAL A 47 11.89 6.26 -7.30
C VAL A 47 10.99 7.42 -6.91
N TYR A 48 10.99 8.52 -7.68
CA TYR A 48 10.10 9.64 -7.42
C TYR A 48 8.62 9.24 -7.53
N LEU A 49 8.27 8.49 -8.56
CA LEU A 49 6.91 7.99 -8.76
C LEU A 49 6.50 7.00 -7.66
N LEU A 50 7.42 6.12 -7.25
CA LEU A 50 7.21 5.21 -6.14
C LEU A 50 6.99 6.00 -4.85
N GLN A 51 7.83 6.98 -4.52
CA GLN A 51 7.67 7.79 -3.33
C GLN A 51 6.35 8.57 -3.33
N GLN A 52 5.97 9.14 -4.48
CA GLN A 52 4.72 9.87 -4.63
C GLN A 52 3.48 8.98 -4.52
N LEU A 53 3.61 7.69 -4.85
CA LEU A 53 2.52 6.70 -4.73
C LEU A 53 2.50 6.02 -3.35
N LEU A 54 3.68 5.79 -2.75
CA LEU A 54 3.87 5.13 -1.47
C LEU A 54 3.41 5.99 -0.30
N LEU A 55 3.62 7.31 -0.38
CA LEU A 55 3.21 8.27 0.64
C LEU A 55 1.68 8.29 0.85
N PRO A 56 0.84 8.51 -0.18
CA PRO A 56 -0.61 8.51 0.00
C PRO A 56 -1.14 7.12 0.37
N LEU A 57 -0.60 6.04 -0.22
CA LEU A 57 -1.01 4.68 0.15
C LEU A 57 -0.64 4.35 1.60
N GLY A 58 0.54 4.75 2.06
CA GLY A 58 0.98 4.58 3.44
C GLY A 58 0.07 5.31 4.41
N ILE A 59 -0.32 6.56 4.09
CA ILE A 59 -1.27 7.34 4.91
C ILE A 59 -2.65 6.66 4.94
N ILE A 60 -3.18 6.22 3.79
CA ILE A 60 -4.46 5.51 3.74
C ILE A 60 -4.41 4.23 4.57
N LEU A 61 -3.32 3.48 4.47
CA LEU A 61 -3.14 2.23 5.20
C LEU A 61 -3.01 2.48 6.70
N LEU A 62 -2.22 3.47 7.12
CA LEU A 62 -2.07 3.86 8.51
C LEU A 62 -3.40 4.32 9.11
N CYS A 63 -4.16 5.13 8.37
CA CYS A 63 -5.49 5.59 8.78
C CYS A 63 -6.44 4.41 9.01
N LEU A 64 -6.40 3.43 8.11
CA LEU A 64 -7.25 2.25 8.17
C LEU A 64 -6.85 1.29 9.31
N ILE A 65 -5.55 1.12 9.56
CA ILE A 65 -5.04 0.38 10.71
C ILE A 65 -5.46 1.05 12.02
N THR A 66 -5.29 2.37 12.15
CA THR A 66 -5.74 3.14 13.33
C THR A 66 -7.23 2.95 13.58
N THR A 67 -8.05 3.00 12.53
CA THR A 67 -9.49 2.79 12.64
C THR A 67 -9.82 1.38 13.15
N VAL A 68 -9.14 0.35 12.61
CA VAL A 68 -9.28 -1.04 13.07
C VAL A 68 -8.88 -1.19 14.54
N VAL A 69 -7.74 -0.62 14.95
CA VAL A 69 -7.25 -0.70 16.33
C VAL A 69 -8.19 -0.02 17.31
N ILE A 70 -8.73 1.17 16.96
CA ILE A 70 -9.70 1.88 17.81
C ILE A 70 -10.98 1.06 17.97
N ILE A 71 -11.51 0.50 16.87
CA ILE A 71 -12.71 -0.34 16.89
C ILE A 71 -12.48 -1.59 17.74
N GLU A 72 -11.36 -2.28 17.53
CA GLU A 72 -11.02 -3.50 18.28
C GLU A 72 -10.79 -3.20 19.76
N SER A 73 -10.26 -2.03 20.11
CA SER A 73 -10.09 -1.61 21.51
C SER A 73 -11.39 -1.14 22.18
N LEU A 74 -12.42 -0.80 21.40
CA LEU A 74 -13.74 -0.39 21.90
C LEU A 74 -14.70 -1.60 22.08
N ARG A 75 -14.38 -2.73 21.45
CA ARG A 75 -15.07 -4.02 21.63
C ARG A 75 -14.56 -4.75 22.87
#